data_AF-A0A175VX43-F1
#
_entry.id   AF-A0A175VX43-F1
#
_cell.length_a   1.000
_cell.length_b   1.000
_cell.length_c   1.000
_cell.angle_alpha   90.00
_cell.angle_beta   90.00
_cell.angle_gamma   90.00
#
_symmetry.space_group_name_H-M   'P 1'
#
loop_
_entity.id
_entity.type
_entity.pdbx_description
1 polymer ?
#
loop_
_entity_poly.entity_id
_entity_poly.type
_entity_poly.pdbx_seq_one_letter_code
_entity_poly.pdbx_strand_id
1 'polypeptide(L)'
;MSAETATNPTSVPKPKQPKGILKKTTPTPWNQGCICHLSDAQVVQYLEKCKSALWSKDGLVIVKENLSIRGADVFDSRDSTVLREDRKFLSLFQQAGLRLVKAEFQRGLPATFLPVKMYALAQREED
;
A
#
# COMPACT_ATOMS: atom_id res chain seq x y z
N MET A 1 53.80 3.51 22.62
CA MET A 1 53.06 2.76 23.65
C MET A 1 52.00 3.69 24.21
N SER A 2 50.74 3.53 23.84
CA SER A 2 49.60 4.10 24.56
C SER A 2 48.44 3.15 24.39
N ALA A 3 48.09 2.45 25.48
CA ALA A 3 47.01 1.49 25.52
C ALA A 3 45.67 2.24 25.68
N GLU A 4 44.82 2.19 24.66
CA GLU A 4 43.45 2.67 24.77
C GLU A 4 42.65 1.74 25.69
N THR A 5 42.08 2.35 26.73
CA THR A 5 41.35 1.68 27.79
C THR A 5 39.88 1.59 27.41
N ALA A 6 39.32 0.38 27.43
CA ALA A 6 37.94 0.09 27.10
C ALA A 6 36.96 0.76 28.08
N THR A 7 36.05 1.59 27.55
CA THR A 7 34.88 2.07 28.29
C THR A 7 33.76 1.03 28.21
N ASN A 8 33.38 0.48 29.37
CA ASN A 8 32.29 -0.46 29.54
C ASN A 8 30.94 0.22 29.25
N PRO A 9 30.14 -0.24 28.27
CA PRO A 9 28.85 0.36 27.96
C PRO A 9 27.85 0.08 29.07
N THR A 10 27.49 1.13 29.81
CA THR A 10 26.32 1.17 30.69
C THR A 10 25.09 0.65 29.95
N SER A 11 24.48 -0.43 30.44
CA SER A 11 23.28 -1.00 29.86
C SER A 11 22.10 -0.04 30.07
N VAL A 12 21.54 0.46 28.97
CA VAL A 12 20.31 1.25 29.00
C VAL A 12 19.17 0.31 29.40
N PRO A 13 18.42 0.60 30.48
CA PRO A 13 17.28 -0.22 30.88
C PRO A 13 16.24 -0.25 29.74
N LYS A 14 15.88 -1.45 29.28
CA LYS A 14 14.82 -1.61 28.29
C LYS A 14 13.51 -1.03 28.86
N PRO A 15 12.79 -0.18 28.11
CA PRO A 15 11.49 0.33 28.52
C PRO A 15 10.55 -0.83 28.86
N LYS A 16 9.84 -0.73 29.99
CA LYS A 16 8.78 -1.67 30.35
C LYS A 16 7.71 -1.59 29.28
N GLN A 17 7.57 -2.66 28.48
CA GLN A 17 6.48 -2.72 27.51
C GLN A 17 5.14 -2.74 28.25
N PRO A 18 4.18 -1.87 27.89
CA PRO A 18 2.87 -1.88 28.51
C PRO A 18 2.18 -3.22 28.25
N LYS A 19 1.74 -3.88 29.32
CA LYS A 19 0.89 -5.08 29.30
C LYS A 19 -0.55 -4.68 28.92
N GLY A 20 -0.71 -4.05 27.76
CA GLY A 20 -2.01 -3.91 27.13
C GLY A 20 -2.30 -5.15 26.31
N ILE A 21 -3.53 -5.66 26.34
CA ILE A 21 -4.03 -6.60 25.33
C ILE A 21 -3.59 -6.07 23.97
N LEU A 22 -2.74 -6.81 23.26
CA LEU A 22 -2.42 -6.52 21.88
C LEU A 22 -3.76 -6.58 21.15
N LYS A 23 -4.36 -5.43 20.80
CA LYS A 23 -5.45 -5.42 19.84
C LYS A 23 -4.91 -6.20 18.65
N LYS A 24 -5.51 -7.34 18.31
CA LYS A 24 -5.03 -8.20 17.22
C LYS A 24 -4.99 -7.33 15.96
N THR A 25 -3.82 -6.82 15.59
CA THR A 25 -3.62 -6.06 14.37
C THR A 25 -3.35 -7.06 13.27
N THR A 26 -4.32 -7.25 12.38
CA THR A 26 -4.15 -8.15 11.24
C THR A 26 -3.28 -7.47 10.19
N PRO A 27 -2.39 -8.21 9.51
CA PRO A 27 -1.57 -7.64 8.45
C PRO A 27 -2.44 -6.94 7.40
N THR A 28 -2.08 -5.70 7.08
CA THR A 28 -2.69 -4.89 6.03
C THR A 28 -2.26 -5.44 4.67
N PRO A 29 -3.18 -5.91 3.79
CA PRO A 29 -2.81 -6.31 2.44
C PRO A 29 -2.12 -5.15 1.71
N TRP A 30 -0.87 -5.36 1.29
CA TRP A 30 -0.04 -4.37 0.61
C TRP A 30 0.26 -4.82 -0.82
N ASN A 31 -0.13 -4.01 -1.79
CA ASN A 31 -0.02 -4.31 -3.21
C ASN A 31 0.89 -3.27 -3.86
N GLN A 32 2.09 -3.67 -4.26
CA GLN A 32 3.04 -2.77 -4.91
C GLN A 32 3.49 -3.33 -6.26
N GLY A 33 3.10 -2.64 -7.33
CA GLY A 33 3.48 -2.99 -8.70
C GLY A 33 3.03 -4.38 -9.15
N CYS A 34 1.99 -4.93 -8.52
CA CYS A 34 1.48 -6.27 -8.82
C CYS A 34 0.11 -6.25 -9.51
N ILE A 35 -0.71 -5.22 -9.27
CA ILE A 35 -2.06 -5.15 -9.84
C ILE A 35 -2.06 -4.64 -11.28
N CYS A 36 -0.96 -4.04 -11.74
CA CYS A 36 -0.74 -3.71 -13.14
C CYS A 36 -0.82 -4.94 -14.09
N HIS A 37 -0.57 -6.16 -13.60
CA HIS A 37 -0.68 -7.40 -14.38
C HIS A 37 -2.09 -7.96 -14.51
N LEU A 38 -3.07 -7.37 -13.81
CA LEU A 38 -4.46 -7.82 -13.82
C LEU A 38 -5.27 -7.00 -14.80
N SER A 39 -6.26 -7.60 -15.45
CA SER A 39 -7.33 -6.84 -16.14
C SER A 39 -8.21 -6.10 -15.13
N ASP A 40 -8.99 -5.12 -15.59
CA ASP A 40 -9.87 -4.33 -14.72
C ASP A 40 -10.84 -5.21 -13.90
N ALA A 41 -11.46 -6.21 -14.55
CA ALA A 41 -12.34 -7.17 -13.88
C ALA A 41 -11.60 -8.00 -12.82
N GLN A 42 -10.36 -8.40 -13.09
CA GLN A 42 -9.54 -9.15 -12.14
C GLN A 42 -9.06 -8.26 -10.97
N VAL A 43 -8.79 -6.98 -11.21
CA VAL A 43 -8.47 -6.03 -10.14
C VAL A 43 -9.64 -5.92 -9.17
N VAL A 44 -10.87 -5.76 -9.67
CA VAL A 44 -12.08 -5.70 -8.82
C VAL A 44 -12.22 -6.97 -7.98
N GLN A 45 -12.21 -8.14 -8.62
CA GLN A 45 -12.33 -9.43 -7.92
C GLN A 45 -11.21 -9.65 -6.89
N TYR A 46 -9.99 -9.22 -7.20
CA TYR A 46 -8.85 -9.32 -6.29
C TYR A 46 -9.03 -8.41 -5.07
N LEU A 47 -9.41 -7.15 -5.29
CA LEU A 47 -9.64 -6.20 -4.20
C LEU A 47 -10.83 -6.58 -3.32
N GLU A 48 -11.87 -7.20 -3.88
CA GLU A 48 -12.96 -7.80 -3.11
C GLU A 48 -12.48 -8.93 -2.20
N LYS A 49 -11.55 -9.78 -2.68
CA LYS A 49 -10.92 -10.81 -1.83
C LYS A 49 -10.08 -10.18 -0.72
N CYS A 50 -9.30 -9.14 -1.02
CA CYS A 50 -8.55 -8.40 0.01
C CYS A 50 -9.48 -7.79 1.05
N LYS A 51 -10.60 -7.19 0.61
CA LYS A 51 -11.64 -6.62 1.47
C LYS A 51 -12.23 -7.67 2.41
N SER A 52 -12.60 -8.83 1.88
CA SER A 52 -13.16 -9.95 2.67
C SER A 52 -12.16 -10.60 3.62
N ALA A 53 -10.85 -10.42 3.39
CA ALA A 53 -9.79 -10.89 4.27
C ALA A 53 -9.46 -9.91 5.41
N LEU A 54 -10.05 -8.71 5.42
CA LEU A 54 -9.87 -7.76 6.52
C LEU A 54 -10.54 -8.28 7.79
N TRP A 55 -9.80 -8.25 8.90
CA TRP A 55 -10.27 -8.78 10.19
C TRP A 55 -11.14 -7.80 10.98
N SER A 56 -10.98 -6.50 10.72
CA SER A 56 -11.70 -5.43 11.40
C SER A 56 -12.22 -4.43 10.39
N LYS A 57 -13.30 -3.73 10.75
CA LYS A 57 -13.86 -2.63 9.95
C LYS A 57 -12.86 -1.50 9.69
N ASP A 58 -11.90 -1.31 10.60
CA ASP A 58 -10.81 -0.32 10.48
C ASP A 58 -9.63 -0.82 9.64
N GLY A 59 -9.71 -2.05 9.10
CA GLY A 59 -8.67 -2.64 8.27
C GLY A 59 -8.50 -1.87 6.97
N LEU A 60 -7.26 -1.78 6.50
CA LEU A 60 -6.93 -1.11 5.25
C LEU A 60 -6.41 -2.11 4.21
N VAL A 61 -6.70 -1.85 2.94
CA VAL A 61 -5.98 -2.42 1.79
C VAL A 61 -5.14 -1.29 1.20
N ILE A 62 -3.84 -1.52 1.03
CA ILE A 62 -2.95 -0.54 0.42
C ILE A 62 -2.64 -0.94 -1.01
N VAL A 63 -2.77 0.02 -1.91
CA VAL A 63 -2.36 -0.08 -3.32
C VAL A 63 -1.30 0.97 -3.58
N LYS A 64 -0.15 0.56 -4.13
CA LYS A 64 0.94 1.43 -4.54
C LYS A 64 1.29 1.14 -5.99
N GLU A 65 0.97 2.07 -6.88
CA GLU A 65 1.10 1.85 -8.33
C GLU A 65 1.73 3.03 -9.06
N ASN A 66 2.34 2.71 -10.20
CA ASN A 66 2.72 3.70 -11.21
C ASN A 66 1.46 4.18 -11.93
N LEU A 67 1.36 5.48 -12.17
CA LEU A 67 0.23 6.05 -12.91
C LEU A 67 0.60 6.33 -14.36
N SER A 68 -0.35 6.07 -15.25
CA SER A 68 -0.29 6.60 -16.61
C SER A 68 -0.44 8.12 -16.59
N ILE A 69 0.47 8.80 -17.28
CA ILE A 69 0.45 10.25 -17.52
C ILE A 69 0.09 10.60 -18.97
N ARG A 70 -0.40 9.61 -19.75
CA ARG A 70 -0.65 9.74 -21.20
C ARG A 70 -2.11 10.10 -21.54
N GLY A 71 -2.94 10.37 -20.53
CA GLY A 71 -4.37 10.65 -20.70
C GLY A 71 -5.23 9.41 -21.07
N ALA A 72 -4.64 8.22 -20.98
CA ALA A 72 -5.29 6.94 -21.22
C ALA A 72 -4.57 5.81 -20.46
N ASP A 73 -5.26 4.70 -20.21
CA ASP A 73 -4.62 3.47 -19.76
C ASP A 73 -3.76 2.89 -20.89
N VAL A 74 -2.55 2.43 -20.58
CA VAL A 74 -1.58 1.95 -21.57
C VAL A 74 -1.10 0.56 -21.20
N PHE A 75 -1.29 -0.38 -22.13
CA PHE A 75 -0.73 -1.72 -22.03
C PHE A 75 0.71 -1.74 -22.57
N ASP A 76 1.64 -2.31 -21.80
CA ASP A 76 3.00 -2.63 -22.23
C ASP A 76 3.09 -4.13 -22.53
N SER A 77 3.32 -4.47 -23.79
CA SER A 77 3.40 -5.87 -24.22
C SER A 77 4.71 -6.56 -23.80
N ARG A 78 5.73 -5.80 -23.37
CA ARG A 78 7.04 -6.37 -23.01
C ARG A 78 7.00 -7.10 -21.67
N ASP A 79 6.21 -6.60 -20.73
CA ASP A 79 6.04 -7.17 -19.39
C ASP A 79 4.58 -7.53 -19.06
N SER A 80 3.67 -7.37 -20.04
CA SER A 80 2.24 -7.63 -19.87
C SER A 80 1.64 -6.86 -18.68
N THR A 81 1.96 -5.56 -18.60
CA THR A 81 1.43 -4.66 -17.58
C THR A 81 0.49 -3.62 -18.19
N VAL A 82 -0.46 -3.13 -17.39
CA VAL A 82 -1.29 -1.98 -17.71
C VAL A 82 -0.95 -0.85 -16.74
N LEU A 83 -0.43 0.24 -17.28
CA LEU A 83 -0.36 1.52 -16.59
C LEU A 83 -1.74 2.18 -16.66
N ARG A 84 -2.35 2.42 -15.50
CA ARG A 84 -3.69 3.00 -15.41
C ARG A 84 -3.64 4.45 -14.97
N GLU A 85 -4.61 5.23 -15.41
CA GLU A 85 -4.82 6.57 -14.91
C GLU A 85 -5.35 6.56 -13.46
N ASP A 86 -5.11 7.65 -12.72
CA ASP A 86 -5.62 7.82 -11.35
C ASP A 86 -7.14 7.60 -11.27
N ARG A 87 -7.90 8.18 -12.21
CA ARG A 87 -9.35 8.04 -12.30
C ARG A 87 -9.80 6.58 -12.47
N LYS A 88 -9.01 5.76 -13.16
CA LYS A 88 -9.31 4.35 -13.36
C LYS A 88 -9.19 3.60 -12.04
N PHE A 89 -8.10 3.81 -11.30
CA PHE A 89 -7.94 3.21 -9.97
C PHE A 89 -9.09 3.59 -9.03
N LEU A 90 -9.47 4.87 -8.96
CA LEU A 90 -10.58 5.31 -8.13
C LEU A 90 -11.90 4.62 -8.49
N SER A 91 -12.19 4.47 -9.79
CA SER A 91 -13.37 3.73 -10.26
C SER A 91 -13.32 2.24 -9.89
N LEU A 92 -12.17 1.59 -10.03
CA LEU A 92 -11.99 0.17 -9.68
C LEU A 92 -12.15 -0.06 -8.18
N PHE A 93 -11.65 0.86 -7.33
CA PHE A 93 -11.84 0.78 -5.88
C PHE A 93 -13.31 0.87 -5.50
N GLN A 94 -14.05 1.80 -6.12
CA GLN A 94 -15.48 1.94 -5.91
C GLN A 94 -16.24 0.68 -6.34
N GLN A 95 -15.90 0.10 -7.49
CA GLN A 95 -16.50 -1.15 -7.99
C GLN A 95 -16.26 -2.33 -7.02
N ALA A 96 -15.08 -2.40 -6.39
CA ALA A 96 -14.77 -3.40 -5.37
C ALA A 96 -15.44 -3.15 -4.00
N GLY A 97 -16.28 -2.10 -3.87
CA GLY A 97 -16.92 -1.72 -2.62
C GLY A 97 -15.94 -1.22 -1.56
N LEU A 98 -14.85 -0.58 -1.98
CA LEU A 98 -13.87 0.08 -1.13
C LEU A 98 -13.98 1.60 -1.26
N ARG A 99 -13.71 2.33 -0.18
CA ARG A 99 -13.60 3.80 -0.17
C ARG A 99 -12.16 4.24 0.01
N LEU A 100 -11.80 5.34 -0.63
CA LEU A 100 -10.49 5.98 -0.43
C LEU A 100 -10.45 6.68 0.94
N VAL A 101 -9.48 6.32 1.78
CA VAL A 101 -9.20 6.99 3.05
C VAL A 101 -8.16 8.08 2.86
N LYS A 102 -7.07 7.75 2.15
CA LYS A 102 -5.98 8.67 1.86
C LYS A 102 -5.31 8.25 0.56
N ALA A 103 -4.85 9.24 -0.21
CA ALA A 103 -3.91 9.01 -1.29
C ALA A 103 -2.72 9.95 -1.18
N GLU A 104 -1.53 9.48 -1.55
CA GLU A 104 -0.30 10.29 -1.50
C GLU A 104 0.68 9.85 -2.58
N PHE A 105 1.29 10.82 -3.27
CA PHE A 105 2.37 10.55 -4.21
C PHE A 105 3.68 10.23 -3.46
N GLN A 106 4.43 9.25 -3.96
CA GLN A 106 5.78 8.99 -3.48
C GLN A 106 6.69 10.17 -3.86
N ARG A 107 7.42 10.68 -2.87
CA ARG A 107 8.37 11.77 -3.03
C ARG A 107 9.79 11.24 -3.24
N GLY A 108 10.65 12.07 -3.81
CA GLY A 108 12.08 11.76 -3.97
C GLY A 108 12.42 10.83 -5.13
N LEU A 109 11.47 10.57 -6.04
CA LEU A 109 11.75 9.83 -7.28
C LEU A 109 12.37 10.77 -8.34
N PRO A 110 13.33 10.29 -9.16
CA PRO A 110 13.84 11.07 -10.28
C PRO A 110 12.72 11.41 -11.29
N ALA A 111 12.81 12.56 -11.97
CA ALA A 111 11.79 13.03 -12.91
C ALA A 111 11.57 12.11 -14.13
N THR A 112 12.51 11.19 -14.39
CA THR A 112 12.40 10.19 -15.46
C THR A 112 11.47 9.03 -15.12
N PHE A 113 11.08 8.88 -13.85
CA PHE A 113 10.18 7.82 -13.39
C PHE A 113 8.73 8.26 -13.54
N LEU A 114 7.86 7.28 -13.78
CA LEU A 114 6.42 7.51 -13.68
C LEU A 114 6.06 7.91 -12.23
N PRO A 115 5.05 8.77 -12.05
CA PRO A 115 4.57 9.10 -10.73
C PRO A 115 4.00 7.85 -10.05
N VAL A 116 4.49 7.58 -8.84
CA VAL A 116 3.98 6.51 -7.99
C VAL A 116 3.00 7.09 -6.98
N LYS A 117 1.81 6.51 -6.88
CA LYS A 117 0.78 6.92 -5.91
C LYS A 117 0.37 5.75 -5.04
N MET A 118 0.24 6.04 -3.74
CA MET A 118 -0.24 5.10 -2.73
C MET A 118 -1.67 5.47 -2.35
N TYR A 119 -2.53 4.47 -2.22
CA TYR A 119 -3.93 4.59 -1.84
C TYR A 119 -4.18 3.70 -0.63
N ALA A 120 -4.70 4.29 0.45
CA ALA A 120 -5.23 3.56 1.59
C ALA A 120 -6.75 3.41 1.40
N LEU A 121 -7.23 2.17 1.34
CA LEU A 121 -8.61 1.82 1.06
C LEU A 121 -9.23 1.14 2.27
N ALA A 122 -10.44 1.55 2.65
CA ALA A 122 -11.22 0.90 3.71
C ALA A 122 -12.51 0.32 3.14
N GLN A 123 -13.15 -0.56 3.90
CA GLN A 123 -14.52 -0.99 3.59
C GLN A 123 -15.44 0.24 3.53
N ARG A 124 -16.38 0.26 2.58
CA ARG A 124 -17.46 1.24 2.61
C ARG A 124 -18.35 0.93 3.82
N GLU A 125 -18.85 1.98 4.48
CA GLU A 125 -19.93 1.81 5.45
C GLU A 125 -21.20 1.48 4.65
N GLU A 126 -21.92 0.43 5.08
CA GLU A 126 -23.26 0.14 4.59
C GLU A 126 -24.22 1.04 5.38
N ASP A 127 -25.05 1.81 4.66
CA ASP A 127 -26.11 2.64 5.23
C ASP A 127 -27.23 1.79 5.87
#